data_AF-A0A7T2WZW4-F1
#
_entry.id   AF-A0A7T2WZW4-F1
#
_cell.length_a   1.000
_cell.length_b   1.000
_cell.length_c   1.000
_cell.angle_alpha   90.00
_cell.angle_beta   90.00
_cell.angle_gamma   90.00
#
_symmetry.space_group_name_H-M   'P 1'
#
loop_
_entity.id
_entity.type
_entity.pdbx_description
1 polymer ?
#
loop_
_entity_poly.entity_id
_entity_poly.type
_entity_poly.pdbx_seq_one_letter_code
_entity_poly.pdbx_strand_id
1 'polypeptide(L)' 'MMTTLQANPQAALAAIALPDDERQPCEIWTRVMGYHRPVSSFNVGKQGEFHERRYFRERETGDVEASGVAMRAAA' A
#
# COMPACT_ATOMS: atom_id res chain seq x y z
N MET A 1 -25.01 -6.90 -35.04
CA MET A 1 -24.14 -7.17 -33.88
C MET A 1 -23.37 -5.89 -33.60
N MET A 2 -23.85 -5.08 -32.65
CA MET A 2 -23.33 -3.75 -32.37
C MET A 2 -22.24 -3.87 -31.30
N THR A 3 -20.97 -3.78 -31.69
CA THR A 3 -19.84 -3.82 -30.75
C THR A 3 -19.77 -2.48 -30.03
N THR A 4 -20.03 -2.45 -28.73
CA THR A 4 -19.85 -1.25 -27.91
C THR A 4 -18.36 -1.10 -27.58
N LEU A 5 -17.71 -0.09 -28.15
CA LEU A 5 -16.41 0.40 -27.70
C LEU A 5 -16.58 0.99 -26.29
N GLN A 6 -16.25 0.22 -25.26
CA GLN A 6 -16.10 0.76 -23.91
C GLN A 6 -14.79 1.55 -23.86
N ALA A 7 -14.89 2.88 -23.78
CA ALA A 7 -13.75 3.76 -23.55
C ALA A 7 -13.15 3.45 -22.16
N ASN A 8 -11.89 3.06 -22.13
CA ASN A 8 -11.16 2.79 -20.89
C ASN A 8 -10.82 4.13 -20.19
N PRO A 9 -11.44 4.45 -19.03
CA PRO A 9 -11.18 5.72 -18.32
C PRO A 9 -9.76 5.81 -17.76
N GLN A 10 -9.03 4.70 -17.66
CA GLN A 10 -7.68 4.65 -17.14
C GLN A 10 -6.65 5.28 -18.09
N ALA A 11 -6.96 5.39 -19.39
CA ALA A 11 -6.07 6.01 -20.37
C ALA A 11 -5.93 7.54 -20.16
N ALA A 12 -6.91 8.19 -19.52
CA ALA A 12 -6.90 9.64 -19.31
C ALA A 12 -6.03 10.09 -18.12
N LEU A 13 -5.84 9.23 -17.11
CA LEU A 13 -4.98 9.51 -15.95
C LEU A 13 -3.48 9.34 -16.26
N ALA A 14 -3.15 8.60 -17.33
CA ALA A 14 -1.78 8.21 -17.66
C ALA A 14 -0.91 9.35 -18.25
N ALA A 15 -1.46 10.55 -18.50
CA ALA A 15 -0.82 11.53 -19.38
C ALA A 15 -0.39 12.87 -18.73
N ILE A 16 -0.73 13.15 -17.47
CA ILE A 16 -0.30 14.40 -16.82
C ILE A 16 1.04 14.16 -16.10
N ALA A 17 2.11 14.09 -16.88
CA ALA A 17 3.47 14.08 -16.36
C ALA A 17 3.96 15.53 -16.14
N LEU A 18 3.84 16.04 -14.92
CA LEU A 18 4.42 17.34 -14.54
C LEU A 18 5.94 17.20 -14.36
N PRO A 19 6.75 18.18 -14.81
CA PRO A 19 8.16 18.27 -14.44
C PRO A 19 8.30 18.56 -12.94
N ASP A 20 9.44 18.19 -12.34
CA ASP A 20 9.61 18.23 -10.88
C ASP A 20 9.53 19.65 -10.28
N ASP A 21 9.89 20.68 -11.05
CA ASP A 21 9.80 22.09 -10.63
C ASP A 21 8.37 22.61 -10.56
N GLU A 22 7.44 22.00 -11.31
CA GLU A 22 6.02 22.32 -11.27
C GLU A 22 5.27 21.53 -10.18
N ARG A 23 5.93 20.58 -9.50
CA ARG A 23 5.31 19.77 -8.44
C ARG A 23 5.33 20.50 -7.10
N GLN A 24 4.22 20.41 -6.39
CA GLN A 24 4.14 20.82 -4.99
C GLN A 24 4.56 19.65 -4.06
N PRO A 25 5.51 19.84 -3.13
CA PRO A 25 5.81 18.85 -2.11
C PRO A 25 4.60 18.51 -1.24
N CYS A 26 4.32 17.22 -1.06
CA CYS A 26 3.25 16.72 -0.21
C CYS A 26 3.82 16.23 1.12
N GLU A 27 3.22 16.65 2.22
CA GLU A 27 3.55 16.10 3.52
C GLU A 27 2.77 14.81 3.80
N ILE A 28 3.48 13.78 4.24
CA ILE A 28 2.89 12.48 4.58
C ILE A 28 2.57 12.45 6.08
N TRP A 29 1.34 12.13 6.42
CA TRP A 29 0.86 12.04 7.80
C TRP A 29 0.47 10.60 8.13
N THR A 30 0.81 10.16 9.34
CA THR A 30 0.48 8.81 9.82
C THR A 30 0.02 8.83 11.27
N ARG A 31 -0.63 7.75 11.71
CA ARG A 31 -1.15 7.62 13.06
C ARG A 31 -0.06 7.13 14.02
N VAL A 32 0.18 7.90 15.08
CA VAL A 32 1.07 7.57 16.19
C VAL A 32 0.24 7.55 17.47
N MET A 33 0.10 6.38 18.09
CA MET A 33 -0.57 6.20 19.39
C MET A 33 -1.97 6.82 19.53
N GLY A 34 -2.66 7.16 18.44
CA GLY A 34 -3.98 7.79 18.52
C GLY A 34 -4.17 8.97 17.59
N TYR A 35 -3.13 9.77 17.38
CA TYR A 35 -3.20 11.05 16.66
C TYR A 35 -2.40 11.04 15.36
N HIS A 36 -2.68 11.98 14.48
CA HIS A 36 -1.93 12.16 13.23
C HIS A 36 -0.69 13.01 13.46
N ARG A 37 0.44 12.55 12.95
CA ARG A 37 1.73 13.21 13.03
C ARG A 37 2.39 13.18 11.65
N PRO A 38 3.03 14.28 11.21
CA PRO A 38 3.78 14.25 9.96
C PRO A 38 5.01 13.35 10.10
N VAL A 39 5.27 12.55 9.07
CA VAL A 39 6.41 11.62 9.03
C VAL A 39 7.74 12.38 9.06
N SER A 40 7.78 13.59 8.49
CA SER A 40 8.91 14.53 8.52
C SER A 40 9.39 14.86 9.95
N SER A 41 8.52 14.77 10.95
CA SER A 41 8.83 15.06 12.36
C SER A 41 9.49 13.88 13.10
N PHE A 42 9.66 12.72 12.47
CA PHE A 42 10.12 11.52 13.16
C PHE A 42 11.60 11.61 13.54
N ASN A 43 11.90 11.27 14.80
CA ASN A 43 13.29 11.07 15.24
C ASN A 43 13.79 9.68 14.81
N VAL A 44 15.10 9.44 14.93
CA VAL A 44 15.75 8.20 14.47
C VAL A 44 15.10 6.94 15.06
N GLY A 45 14.79 6.94 16.37
CA GLY A 45 14.13 5.81 17.02
C GLY A 45 12.72 5.54 16.46
N LYS A 46 11.95 6.59 16.20
CA LYS A 46 10.59 6.47 15.63
C LYS A 46 10.63 6.04 14.16
N GLN A 47 11.62 6.46 13.40
CA GLN A 47 11.83 5.99 12.02
C GLN A 47 12.11 4.48 12.01
N GLY A 48 12.98 4.00 12.90
CA GLY A 48 13.25 2.57 13.08
C GLY A 48 11.99 1.77 13.42
N GLU A 49 11.26 2.19 14.47
CA GLU A 49 9.99 1.54 14.83
C GLU A 49 8.97 1.56 13.69
N PHE A 50 8.89 2.64 12.92
CA PHE A 50 7.96 2.74 11.80
C PHE A 50 8.30 1.75 10.67
N HIS A 51 9.58 1.56 10.35
CA HIS A 51 10.02 0.61 9.31
C HIS A 51 9.82 -0.86 9.71
N GLU A 52 9.78 -1.16 11.01
CA GLU A 52 9.51 -2.52 11.52
C GLU A 52 8.01 -2.87 11.57
N ARG A 53 7.11 -1.92 11.28
CA ARG A 53 5.66 -2.15 11.30
C ARG A 53 5.27 -3.13 10.19
N ARG A 54 4.47 -4.13 10.56
CA ARG A 54 3.84 -5.06 9.61
C ARG A 54 2.44 -4.59 9.27
N TYR A 55 2.18 -4.40 7.98
CA TYR A 55 0.86 -4.06 7.47
C TYR A 55 0.00 -5.32 7.35
N PHE A 56 -1.29 -5.16 7.59
CA PHE A 56 -2.24 -6.19 7.22
C PHE A 56 -2.25 -6.31 5.69
N ARG A 57 -2.10 -7.54 5.21
CA ARG A 57 -2.33 -7.92 3.83
C ARG A 57 -3.44 -8.95 3.84
N GLU A 58 -4.50 -8.70 3.09
CA GLU A 58 -5.55 -9.70 2.91
C GLU A 58 -4.98 -10.94 2.21
N ARG A 59 -5.49 -12.12 2.57
CA ARG A 59 -5.13 -13.34 1.86
C ARG A 59 -5.84 -13.36 0.52
N GLU A 60 -5.12 -13.68 -0.54
CA GLU A 60 -5.74 -14.01 -1.81
C GLU A 60 -6.46 -15.35 -1.66
N THR A 61 -7.59 -15.53 -2.36
CA THR A 61 -8.47 -16.71 -2.21
C THR A 61 -7.75 -18.05 -2.43
N GLY A 62 -6.55 -18.07 -3.03
CA GLY A 62 -5.73 -19.27 -3.26
C GLY A 62 -4.58 -19.52 -2.27
N ASP A 63 -4.32 -18.65 -1.29
CA ASP A 63 -3.13 -18.73 -0.42
C ASP A 63 -3.18 -19.82 0.67
N VAL A 64 -4.24 -20.65 0.67
CA VAL A 64 -4.51 -21.65 1.73
C VAL A 64 -3.47 -22.79 1.74
N GLU A 65 -2.80 -23.04 0.62
CA GLU A 65 -1.89 -24.18 0.43
C GLU A 65 -0.47 -23.96 1.01
N ALA A 66 -0.05 -22.71 1.25
CA ALA A 66 1.36 -22.38 1.54
C ALA A 66 1.68 -22.09 3.02
N SER A 67 0.69 -21.94 3.91
CA SER A 67 0.95 -21.74 5.35
C SER A 67 0.94 -23.09 6.08
N GLY A 68 2.05 -23.82 5.95
CA GLY A 68 2.29 -25.11 6.58
C GLY A 68 2.15 -25.10 8.11
N VAL A 69 0.95 -25.40 8.60
CA VAL A 69 0.79 -26.19 9.82
C VAL A 69 0.77 -27.65 9.36
N ALA A 70 1.93 -28.30 9.41
CA ALA A 70 2.03 -29.74 9.27
C ALA A 70 1.19 -30.37 10.39
N MET A 71 -0.07 -30.69 10.08
CA MET A 71 -0.91 -31.50 10.94
C MET A 71 -0.25 -32.89 11.00
N ARG A 72 0.45 -33.15 12.10
CA ARG A 72 1.00 -34.45 12.42
C ARG A 72 -0.13 -35.46 12.37
N ALA A 73 -0.10 -36.35 11.38
CA ALA A 73 -0.77 -37.64 11.46
C ALA A 73 -0.06 -38.42 12.57
N ALA A 74 -0.79 -38.71 13.65
CA ALA A 74 -0.32 -39.60 14.71
C ALA A 74 -1.49 -40.52 15.11
N ALA A 75 -1.27 -41.81 14.79
CA ALA A 75 -1.89 -43.04 15.30
C ALA A 75 -3.38 -43.27 15.01
#